data_AF-A0A2P4XWV1-F1
#
_entry.id   AF-A0A2P4XWV1-F1
#
_cell.length_a   1.000
_cell.length_b   1.000
_cell.length_c   1.000
_cell.angle_alpha   90.00
_cell.angle_beta   90.00
_cell.angle_gamma   90.00
#
_symmetry.space_group_name_H-M   'P 1'
#
loop_
_entity.id
_entity.type
_entity.pdbx_description
1 polymer ?
#
loop_
_entity_poly.entity_id
_entity_poly.type
_entity_poly.pdbx_seq_one_letter_code
_entity_poly.pdbx_strand_id
1 'polypeptide(L)'
;MGLNDTQGLSRERGKSAAPHAEAASASADAPHGLKRVLGDASTHAPSDKKVKLEVQEEEDTATSDESDTDPLVLRRQRHPVGRSSSRSVALSPLNAASAQQIRQHLRDVRRELFLRPMLATISKLMFHKGNHGFFNVRVDPVVWNIPHYFEVVKHPMDLAVVKNKCLNLEYATADECADEIRLVFSNACLFNPPGHIVHESAALLLKEFEADYAKYKAKTEAMAKRRDEHSCPFCLNNVCGICHEKCINFEPPFVMCSGACRQRIKRHAVYYKTLDGQYHWCSKCFTSLPKMLTLKVAPASTDQDSTTPAVTEYTMPKLALLKAKFMDELTEPW
;
A
#
# COMPACT_ATOMS: atom_id res chain seq x y z
N MET A 1 9.43 62.21 -4.57
CA MET A 1 10.28 62.99 -5.50
C MET A 1 11.72 62.69 -5.12
N GLY A 2 12.54 61.98 -5.90
CA GLY A 2 12.31 61.34 -7.20
C GLY A 2 13.01 62.07 -8.35
N LEU A 3 14.16 61.54 -8.79
CA LEU A 3 14.77 61.66 -10.12
C LEU A 3 15.89 60.59 -10.23
N ASN A 4 16.27 60.22 -11.46
CA ASN A 4 17.23 59.14 -11.78
C ASN A 4 18.46 59.70 -12.51
N ASP A 5 19.57 58.97 -12.48
CA ASP A 5 20.42 58.63 -13.65
C ASP A 5 21.26 57.38 -13.29
N THR A 6 21.33 56.28 -14.05
CA THR A 6 21.97 56.02 -15.37
C THR A 6 23.50 56.32 -15.39
N GLN A 7 24.42 55.46 -15.85
CA GLN A 7 24.40 54.12 -16.48
C GLN A 7 25.33 53.15 -15.66
N GLY A 8 26.00 52.07 -16.12
CA GLY A 8 26.12 51.34 -17.41
C GLY A 8 27.31 50.35 -17.42
N LEU A 9 27.26 49.28 -18.25
CA LEU A 9 28.35 48.29 -18.55
C LEU A 9 28.79 47.38 -17.36
N SER A 10 29.28 46.13 -17.52
CA SER A 10 29.25 45.17 -18.64
C SER A 10 29.39 43.71 -18.13
N ARG A 11 29.04 42.72 -18.97
CA ARG A 11 29.29 41.28 -18.71
C ARG A 11 30.72 40.88 -19.03
N GLU A 12 31.17 39.74 -18.48
CA GLU A 12 31.98 38.72 -19.19
C GLU A 12 31.80 37.33 -18.51
N ARG A 13 32.27 36.24 -19.13
CA ARG A 13 32.18 34.85 -18.59
C ARG A 13 33.55 34.15 -18.56
N GLY A 14 33.85 33.42 -17.48
CA GLY A 14 35.03 32.55 -17.40
C GLY A 14 34.68 31.09 -17.09
N LYS A 15 35.24 30.15 -17.88
CA LYS A 15 35.25 28.69 -17.63
C LYS A 15 36.66 28.15 -17.86
N SER A 16 37.22 27.41 -16.90
CA SER A 16 38.23 26.34 -17.05
C SER A 16 38.35 25.65 -15.68
N ALA A 17 38.28 24.33 -15.54
CA ALA A 17 39.09 23.24 -16.11
C ALA A 17 40.38 23.00 -15.28
N ALA A 18 40.62 21.74 -14.91
CA ALA A 18 41.66 21.31 -13.98
C ALA A 18 42.88 20.71 -14.71
N PRO A 19 43.96 20.41 -13.96
CA PRO A 19 44.69 19.16 -14.21
C PRO A 19 45.05 18.33 -12.96
N HIS A 20 45.46 17.10 -13.24
CA HIS A 20 46.14 16.08 -12.41
C HIS A 20 47.63 16.43 -12.18
N ALA A 21 48.46 15.80 -11.33
CA ALA A 21 48.33 14.83 -10.21
C ALA A 21 49.69 14.74 -9.44
N GLU A 22 49.97 13.62 -8.74
CA GLU A 22 51.24 13.20 -8.08
C GLU A 22 51.62 13.86 -6.73
N ALA A 23 52.28 13.19 -5.76
CA ALA A 23 52.55 11.75 -5.54
C ALA A 23 53.00 11.46 -4.08
N ALA A 24 52.99 10.17 -3.66
CA ALA A 24 53.74 9.56 -2.51
C ALA A 24 53.41 10.07 -1.08
N SER A 25 53.65 9.40 0.07
CA SER A 25 54.04 8.01 0.48
C SER A 25 54.07 7.95 2.03
N ALA A 26 53.99 6.84 2.79
CA ALA A 26 53.55 5.44 2.62
C ALA A 26 53.61 4.73 4.02
N SER A 27 53.19 3.45 4.12
CA SER A 27 53.20 2.56 5.34
C SER A 27 52.28 3.00 6.51
N ALA A 28 51.83 2.16 7.47
CA ALA A 28 51.96 0.71 7.76
C ALA A 28 50.74 0.31 8.67
N ASP A 29 50.32 -0.95 8.93
CA ASP A 29 50.61 -2.29 8.37
C ASP A 29 49.47 -3.29 8.74
N ALA A 30 49.67 -4.61 8.61
CA ALA A 30 48.72 -5.70 8.98
C ALA A 30 49.46 -6.88 9.69
N PRO A 31 48.91 -8.12 9.87
CA PRO A 31 47.53 -8.64 9.91
C PRO A 31 47.25 -9.52 11.19
N HIS A 32 46.28 -10.46 11.11
CA HIS A 32 45.92 -11.52 12.08
C HIS A 32 45.10 -11.09 13.33
N GLY A 33 44.26 -11.96 13.93
CA GLY A 33 43.78 -13.27 13.46
C GLY A 33 43.03 -14.11 14.51
N LEU A 34 42.04 -14.91 14.04
CA LEU A 34 41.47 -16.16 14.61
C LEU A 34 41.46 -16.38 16.15
N LYS A 35 40.26 -16.60 16.71
CA LYS A 35 39.86 -17.93 17.26
C LYS A 35 38.36 -18.06 17.60
N ARG A 36 37.86 -19.29 17.51
CA ARG A 36 36.58 -19.76 18.06
C ARG A 36 36.79 -20.27 19.49
N VAL A 37 35.74 -20.25 20.31
CA VAL A 37 35.42 -21.34 21.25
C VAL A 37 33.90 -21.59 21.19
N LEU A 38 33.48 -22.84 21.30
CA LEU A 38 32.08 -23.25 21.47
C LEU A 38 31.88 -23.73 22.92
N GLY A 39 30.71 -23.49 23.50
CA GLY A 39 30.22 -24.12 24.73
C GLY A 39 28.89 -24.81 24.44
N ASP A 40 28.59 -25.92 25.13
CA ASP A 40 27.70 -26.96 24.61
C ASP A 40 26.60 -27.41 25.59
N ALA A 41 25.60 -28.09 25.02
CA ALA A 41 24.67 -29.05 25.62
C ALA A 41 23.46 -28.60 26.48
N SER A 42 22.47 -29.51 26.47
CA SER A 42 21.42 -29.76 27.48
C SER A 42 20.15 -28.87 27.53
N THR A 43 19.26 -29.14 26.58
CA THR A 43 17.85 -29.54 26.80
C THR A 43 17.17 -29.23 28.16
N HIS A 44 16.02 -28.55 28.12
CA HIS A 44 14.83 -28.98 28.87
C HIS A 44 13.52 -28.43 28.27
N ALA A 45 12.52 -29.29 28.11
CA ALA A 45 11.11 -28.88 28.02
C ALA A 45 10.52 -28.86 29.46
N PRO A 46 9.38 -28.16 29.67
CA PRO A 46 8.14 -28.92 29.81
C PRO A 46 6.83 -28.25 29.33
N SER A 47 5.97 -29.09 28.75
CA SER A 47 4.52 -29.25 28.97
C SER A 47 3.55 -28.05 29.03
N ASP A 48 2.49 -28.19 28.23
CA ASP A 48 1.21 -27.50 28.35
C ASP A 48 0.58 -27.58 29.75
N LYS A 49 -0.17 -26.53 30.13
CA LYS A 49 -1.23 -26.61 31.14
C LYS A 49 -2.53 -26.04 30.60
N LYS A 50 -3.40 -26.95 30.18
CA LYS A 50 -4.76 -26.71 29.70
C LYS A 50 -5.68 -26.31 30.86
N VAL A 51 -6.02 -25.04 30.98
CA VAL A 51 -7.01 -24.57 31.96
C VAL A 51 -8.41 -24.82 31.41
N LYS A 52 -9.17 -25.66 32.12
CA LYS A 52 -10.62 -25.86 31.94
C LYS A 52 -11.32 -24.77 32.75
N LEU A 53 -12.25 -24.04 32.12
CA LEU A 53 -13.10 -23.07 32.82
C LEU A 53 -14.53 -23.60 32.72
N GLU A 54 -15.05 -24.06 33.85
CA GLU A 54 -16.42 -24.52 34.01
C GLU A 54 -17.29 -23.32 34.39
N VAL A 55 -18.45 -23.19 33.77
CA VAL A 55 -19.49 -22.25 34.20
C VAL A 55 -20.47 -23.06 35.03
N GLN A 56 -20.67 -22.66 36.28
CA GLN A 56 -21.74 -23.19 37.11
C GLN A 56 -23.00 -22.34 36.91
N GLU A 57 -24.13 -23.00 36.83
CA GLU A 57 -25.45 -22.39 36.86
C GLU A 57 -25.92 -22.33 38.32
N GLU A 58 -26.45 -21.18 38.75
CA GLU A 58 -27.36 -21.09 39.89
C GLU A 58 -28.56 -20.23 39.44
N GLU A 59 -29.77 -20.75 39.65
CA GLU A 59 -31.03 -20.05 39.39
C GLU A 59 -31.40 -19.13 40.55
N ASP A 60 -32.26 -18.14 40.30
CA ASP A 60 -33.20 -17.73 41.33
C ASP A 60 -34.58 -17.34 40.72
N THR A 61 -35.63 -17.61 41.49
CA THR A 61 -37.06 -17.66 41.07
C THR A 61 -37.84 -16.48 41.69
N ALA A 62 -39.05 -16.04 41.30
CA ALA A 62 -39.99 -16.18 40.17
C ALA A 62 -40.80 -14.83 40.12
N THR A 63 -41.91 -14.55 39.41
CA THR A 63 -43.20 -15.26 39.23
C THR A 63 -44.08 -14.63 38.14
N SER A 64 -44.81 -15.49 37.40
CA SER A 64 -46.20 -15.36 36.90
C SER A 64 -46.58 -14.24 35.90
N ASP A 65 -47.59 -14.37 35.01
CA ASP A 65 -48.68 -15.36 34.83
C ASP A 65 -48.97 -15.64 33.32
N GLU A 66 -49.51 -16.84 33.01
CA GLU A 66 -50.48 -17.22 31.93
C GLU A 66 -50.31 -16.70 30.46
N SER A 67 -50.57 -17.43 29.36
CA SER A 67 -51.05 -18.81 29.04
C SER A 67 -51.04 -18.96 27.48
N ASP A 68 -51.14 -20.11 26.78
CA ASP A 68 -50.88 -21.54 27.02
C ASP A 68 -50.88 -22.33 25.65
N THR A 69 -50.36 -23.56 25.62
CA THR A 69 -50.37 -24.61 24.56
C THR A 69 -49.50 -24.52 23.29
N ASP A 70 -48.87 -25.66 22.98
CA ASP A 70 -48.18 -26.10 21.74
C ASP A 70 -48.88 -27.42 21.27
N PRO A 71 -48.85 -27.87 19.99
CA PRO A 71 -47.70 -28.66 19.50
C PRO A 71 -47.31 -28.51 18.02
N LEU A 72 -46.00 -28.67 17.80
CA LEU A 72 -45.29 -28.91 16.52
C LEU A 72 -46.01 -29.83 15.50
N VAL A 73 -46.01 -29.45 14.21
CA VAL A 73 -46.22 -30.38 13.08
C VAL A 73 -45.18 -30.17 11.97
N LEU A 74 -44.39 -31.21 11.70
CA LEU A 74 -43.40 -31.24 10.60
C LEU A 74 -44.11 -31.26 9.23
N ARG A 75 -43.84 -30.29 8.33
CA ARG A 75 -44.33 -30.35 6.94
C ARG A 75 -43.29 -29.93 5.90
N ARG A 76 -42.53 -30.92 5.40
CA ARG A 76 -41.68 -30.78 4.20
C ARG A 76 -42.54 -30.35 2.99
N GLN A 77 -42.43 -29.09 2.58
CA GLN A 77 -42.92 -28.66 1.26
C GLN A 77 -41.79 -28.80 0.22
N ARG A 78 -42.01 -29.64 -0.79
CA ARG A 78 -41.12 -29.72 -1.96
C ARG A 78 -41.53 -28.62 -2.94
N HIS A 79 -40.72 -27.58 -3.10
CA HIS A 79 -40.90 -26.63 -4.20
C HIS A 79 -40.44 -27.23 -5.54
N PRO A 80 -41.05 -26.83 -6.67
CA PRO A 80 -40.88 -27.52 -7.94
C PRO A 80 -39.54 -27.22 -8.63
N VAL A 81 -39.08 -28.16 -9.46
CA VAL A 81 -37.84 -28.04 -10.24
C VAL A 81 -38.07 -27.10 -11.44
N GLY A 82 -37.84 -25.81 -11.22
CA GLY A 82 -37.81 -24.80 -12.29
C GLY A 82 -36.53 -24.91 -13.12
N ARG A 83 -36.65 -24.93 -14.45
CA ARG A 83 -35.50 -25.01 -15.37
C ARG A 83 -34.65 -23.74 -15.36
N SER A 84 -33.34 -23.97 -15.36
CA SER A 84 -32.24 -23.05 -15.68
C SER A 84 -32.59 -21.70 -16.32
N SER A 85 -32.23 -20.62 -15.63
CA SER A 85 -31.69 -19.42 -16.28
C SER A 85 -30.42 -19.03 -15.52
N SER A 86 -29.25 -19.34 -16.09
CA SER A 86 -27.94 -19.05 -15.51
C SER A 86 -27.60 -17.56 -15.63
N ARG A 87 -28.34 -16.70 -14.92
CA ARG A 87 -27.88 -15.35 -14.61
C ARG A 87 -26.71 -15.48 -13.64
N SER A 88 -25.56 -14.91 -14.02
CA SER A 88 -24.32 -15.04 -13.28
C SER A 88 -24.50 -14.62 -11.83
N VAL A 89 -24.41 -15.59 -10.90
CA VAL A 89 -24.06 -15.27 -9.52
C VAL A 89 -22.66 -14.67 -9.59
N ALA A 90 -22.53 -13.38 -9.28
CA ALA A 90 -21.22 -12.75 -9.17
C ALA A 90 -20.46 -13.45 -8.05
N LEU A 91 -19.52 -14.31 -8.42
CA LEU A 91 -18.63 -15.01 -7.49
C LEU A 91 -17.64 -13.99 -6.93
N SER A 92 -18.09 -13.20 -5.95
CA SER A 92 -17.23 -12.27 -5.23
C SER A 92 -15.94 -13.00 -4.84
N PRO A 93 -14.74 -12.50 -5.23
CA PRO A 93 -13.49 -13.23 -5.08
C PRO A 93 -13.20 -13.70 -3.66
N LEU A 94 -13.80 -13.09 -2.63
CA LEU A 94 -13.73 -13.56 -1.25
C LEU A 94 -14.33 -14.96 -1.03
N ASN A 95 -15.35 -15.34 -1.81
CA ASN A 95 -15.96 -16.67 -1.78
C ASN A 95 -15.14 -17.71 -2.58
N ALA A 96 -14.24 -17.26 -3.46
CA ALA A 96 -13.33 -18.11 -4.24
C ALA A 96 -11.90 -18.14 -3.66
N ALA A 97 -11.54 -17.18 -2.81
CA ALA A 97 -10.21 -17.04 -2.23
C ALA A 97 -9.98 -18.02 -1.08
N SER A 98 -8.84 -18.72 -1.14
CA SER A 98 -8.38 -19.50 0.01
C SER A 98 -8.10 -18.60 1.23
N ALA A 99 -8.17 -19.20 2.42
CA ALA A 99 -7.78 -18.52 3.65
C ALA A 99 -6.32 -18.01 3.64
N GLN A 100 -5.45 -18.56 2.78
CA GLN A 100 -4.09 -18.04 2.57
C GLN A 100 -4.08 -16.75 1.73
N GLN A 101 -4.88 -16.67 0.66
CA GLN A 101 -5.04 -15.44 -0.13
C GLN A 101 -5.68 -14.32 0.69
N ILE A 102 -6.69 -14.64 1.50
CA ILE A 102 -7.32 -13.71 2.45
C ILE A 102 -6.29 -13.16 3.46
N ARG A 103 -5.48 -14.04 4.08
CA ARG A 103 -4.39 -13.61 5.00
C ARG A 103 -3.30 -12.81 4.30
N GLN A 104 -3.01 -13.08 3.02
CA GLN A 104 -2.05 -12.29 2.26
C GLN A 104 -2.60 -10.89 1.96
N HIS A 105 -3.83 -10.80 1.46
CA HIS A 105 -4.50 -9.53 1.19
C HIS A 105 -4.59 -8.64 2.46
N LEU A 106 -4.96 -9.21 3.61
CA LEU A 106 -4.93 -8.52 4.91
C LEU A 106 -3.56 -7.89 5.24
N ARG A 107 -2.45 -8.59 4.95
CA ARG A 107 -1.09 -8.06 5.16
C ARG A 107 -0.74 -6.96 4.18
N ASP A 108 -1.09 -7.12 2.91
CA ASP A 108 -0.74 -6.14 1.87
C ASP A 108 -1.56 -4.85 2.02
N VAL A 109 -2.84 -4.95 2.41
CA VAL A 109 -3.68 -3.79 2.75
C VAL A 109 -3.10 -3.01 3.94
N ARG A 110 -2.67 -3.70 5.01
CA ARG A 110 -1.97 -3.07 6.15
C ARG A 110 -0.61 -2.48 5.74
N ARG A 111 0.10 -3.11 4.80
CA ARG A 111 1.39 -2.63 4.27
C ARG A 111 1.25 -1.34 3.47
N GLU A 112 0.25 -1.26 2.59
CA GLU A 112 0.08 -0.14 1.67
C GLU A 112 -0.63 1.05 2.31
N LEU A 113 -1.73 0.82 3.04
CA LEU A 113 -2.56 1.90 3.58
C LEU A 113 -2.01 2.50 4.87
N PHE A 114 -1.37 1.69 5.73
CA PHE A 114 -0.89 2.11 7.05
C PHE A 114 0.64 2.15 7.14
N LEU A 115 1.32 1.03 6.88
CA LEU A 115 2.77 0.91 7.14
C LEU A 115 3.59 1.89 6.31
N ARG A 116 3.38 1.94 4.98
CA ARG A 116 4.15 2.82 4.08
C ARG A 116 4.00 4.31 4.46
N PRO A 117 2.79 4.86 4.67
CA PRO A 117 2.63 6.23 5.16
C PRO A 117 3.26 6.48 6.54
N MET A 118 3.02 5.62 7.53
CA MET A 118 3.53 5.86 8.88
C MET A 118 5.06 5.75 8.97
N LEU A 119 5.69 4.78 8.30
CA LEU A 119 7.15 4.70 8.22
C LEU A 119 7.78 5.91 7.52
N ALA A 120 7.11 6.49 6.53
CA ALA A 120 7.58 7.73 5.89
C ALA A 120 7.53 8.92 6.89
N THR A 121 6.45 9.06 7.64
CA THR A 121 6.31 10.09 8.69
C THR A 121 7.34 9.91 9.80
N ILE A 122 7.49 8.70 10.35
CA ILE A 122 8.47 8.40 11.40
C ILE A 122 9.89 8.66 10.88
N SER A 123 10.22 8.25 9.65
CA SER A 123 11.54 8.51 9.05
C SER A 123 11.78 10.00 8.84
N LYS A 124 10.77 10.79 8.42
CA LYS A 124 10.87 12.26 8.32
C LYS A 124 11.24 12.85 9.69
N LEU A 125 10.60 12.42 10.76
CA LEU A 125 10.89 12.88 12.13
C LEU A 125 12.28 12.45 12.60
N MET A 126 12.68 11.20 12.37
CA MET A 126 14.01 10.68 12.76
C MET A 126 15.18 11.41 12.09
N PHE A 127 15.01 11.80 10.83
CA PHE A 127 16.02 12.52 10.05
C PHE A 127 15.78 14.03 9.97
N HIS A 128 14.86 14.60 10.75
CA HIS A 128 14.64 16.04 10.72
C HIS A 128 15.82 16.80 11.34
N LYS A 129 16.21 17.92 10.73
CA LYS A 129 17.27 18.84 11.21
C LYS A 129 17.12 19.26 12.68
N GLY A 130 15.87 19.36 13.17
CA GLY A 130 15.55 19.72 14.56
C GLY A 130 15.38 18.54 15.52
N ASN A 131 15.68 17.30 15.11
CA ASN A 131 15.70 16.14 16.02
C ASN A 131 17.04 16.08 16.78
N HIS A 132 18.15 16.41 16.11
CA HIS A 132 19.52 16.31 16.64
C HIS A 132 19.93 14.90 17.14
N GLY A 133 19.08 13.88 16.95
CA GLY A 133 19.23 12.53 17.48
C GLY A 133 18.52 12.30 18.82
N PHE A 134 18.02 13.35 19.48
CA PHE A 134 17.44 13.31 20.84
C PHE A 134 16.31 12.27 20.98
N PHE A 135 15.54 12.04 19.92
CA PHE A 135 14.32 11.22 19.95
C PHE A 135 14.50 9.85 19.29
N ASN A 136 15.72 9.52 18.83
CA ASN A 136 16.00 8.34 18.01
C ASN A 136 16.48 7.12 18.81
N VAL A 137 16.63 7.24 20.13
CA VAL A 137 17.07 6.18 21.05
C VAL A 137 16.31 6.28 22.37
N ARG A 138 16.29 5.18 23.13
CA ARG A 138 15.80 5.19 24.52
C ARG A 138 16.58 6.20 25.37
N VAL A 139 15.87 6.87 26.26
CA VAL A 139 16.49 7.64 27.35
C VAL A 139 17.15 6.67 28.33
N ASP A 140 18.43 6.90 28.62
CA ASP A 140 19.19 6.20 29.66
C ASP A 140 19.50 7.19 30.81
N PRO A 141 18.76 7.13 31.93
CA PRO A 141 18.94 8.09 33.02
C PRO A 141 20.28 7.97 33.76
N VAL A 142 20.98 6.84 33.64
CA VAL A 142 22.27 6.62 34.30
C VAL A 142 23.38 7.18 33.41
N VAL A 143 23.41 6.81 32.13
CA VAL A 143 24.43 7.27 31.17
C VAL A 143 24.31 8.78 30.90
N TRP A 144 23.10 9.35 30.98
CA TRP A 144 22.89 10.80 30.81
C TRP A 144 22.82 11.59 32.12
N ASN A 145 23.07 10.95 33.28
CA ASN A 145 23.10 11.57 34.61
C ASN A 145 21.84 12.38 34.96
N ILE A 146 20.66 11.80 34.69
CA ILE A 146 19.34 12.39 34.98
C ILE A 146 18.46 11.40 35.79
N PRO A 147 18.91 10.91 36.96
CA PRO A 147 18.33 9.74 37.64
C PRO A 147 16.82 9.84 37.89
N HIS A 148 16.31 11.05 38.17
CA HIS A 148 14.90 11.33 38.42
C HIS A 148 13.99 11.25 37.17
N TYR A 149 14.51 10.87 35.99
CA TYR A 149 13.73 10.85 34.74
C TYR A 149 12.46 9.98 34.84
N PHE A 150 12.54 8.77 35.43
CA PHE A 150 11.36 7.90 35.63
C PHE A 150 10.46 8.32 36.80
N GLU A 151 10.91 9.27 37.65
CA GLU A 151 10.05 9.91 38.64
C GLU A 151 9.05 10.88 37.97
N VAL A 152 9.44 11.46 36.82
CA VAL A 152 8.59 12.32 36.00
C VAL A 152 7.90 11.53 34.88
N VAL A 153 8.65 10.85 34.02
CA VAL A 153 8.16 10.15 32.82
C VAL A 153 7.78 8.71 33.14
N LYS A 154 6.47 8.42 33.13
CA LYS A 154 5.93 7.09 33.49
C LYS A 154 5.83 6.09 32.34
N HIS A 155 5.78 6.57 31.09
CA HIS A 155 5.73 5.72 29.90
C HIS A 155 6.81 6.16 28.89
N PRO A 156 8.08 5.81 29.11
CA PRO A 156 9.19 6.19 28.23
C PRO A 156 8.99 5.64 26.81
N MET A 157 9.16 6.50 25.80
CA MET A 157 8.99 6.17 24.39
C MET A 157 10.01 6.90 23.52
N ASP A 158 10.38 6.30 22.40
CA ASP A 158 11.36 6.81 21.43
C ASP A 158 10.97 6.41 20.00
N LEU A 159 11.46 7.15 18.99
CA LEU A 159 11.10 6.93 17.59
C LEU A 159 11.64 5.61 17.02
N ALA A 160 12.66 5.00 17.61
CA ALA A 160 13.15 3.69 17.16
C ALA A 160 12.23 2.55 17.61
N VAL A 161 11.72 2.59 18.85
CA VAL A 161 10.67 1.68 19.32
C VAL A 161 9.41 1.85 18.48
N VAL A 162 8.91 3.08 18.27
CA VAL A 162 7.73 3.35 17.43
C VAL A 162 7.93 2.82 16.01
N LYS A 163 9.11 3.03 15.40
CA LYS A 163 9.45 2.49 14.09
C LYS A 163 9.42 0.97 14.04
N ASN A 164 9.94 0.31 15.07
CA ASN A 164 9.99 -1.16 15.14
C ASN A 164 8.59 -1.75 15.32
N LYS A 165 7.77 -1.20 16.23
CA LYS A 165 6.36 -1.57 16.40
C LYS A 165 5.56 -1.39 15.11
N CYS A 166 5.83 -0.30 14.38
CA CYS A 166 5.25 -0.05 13.06
C CYS A 166 5.67 -1.14 12.06
N LEU A 167 6.97 -1.41 11.91
CA LEU A 167 7.51 -2.47 11.03
C LEU A 167 6.91 -3.86 11.31
N ASN A 168 6.69 -4.19 12.58
CA ASN A 168 6.13 -5.45 13.04
C ASN A 168 4.60 -5.57 12.87
N LEU A 169 3.92 -4.47 12.48
CA LEU A 169 2.46 -4.36 12.43
C LEU A 169 1.78 -4.58 13.80
N GLU A 170 2.42 -4.10 14.88
CA GLU A 170 1.89 -4.19 16.25
C GLU A 170 0.74 -3.21 16.52
N TYR A 171 0.65 -2.11 15.76
CA TYR A 171 -0.49 -1.19 15.79
C TYR A 171 -1.63 -1.71 14.90
N ALA A 172 -2.86 -1.65 15.40
CA ALA A 172 -4.07 -1.94 14.61
C ALA A 172 -4.52 -0.74 13.77
N THR A 173 -4.23 0.49 14.21
CA THR A 173 -4.66 1.74 13.55
C THR A 173 -3.54 2.77 13.38
N ALA A 174 -3.80 3.77 12.52
CA ALA A 174 -2.95 4.94 12.37
C ALA A 174 -2.89 5.81 13.63
N ASP A 175 -3.99 5.87 14.40
CA ASP A 175 -4.07 6.71 15.59
C ASP A 175 -3.24 6.15 16.76
N GLU A 176 -3.21 4.83 16.98
CA GLU A 176 -2.30 4.22 17.97
C GLU A 176 -0.82 4.54 17.68
N CYS A 177 -0.43 4.50 16.40
CA CYS A 177 0.91 4.87 15.98
C CYS A 177 1.18 6.38 16.16
N ALA A 178 0.16 7.23 15.96
CA ALA A 178 0.24 8.67 16.17
C ALA A 178 0.35 9.02 17.66
N ASP A 179 -0.35 8.30 18.53
CA ASP A 179 -0.37 8.55 19.97
C ASP A 179 0.97 8.18 20.64
N GLU A 180 1.66 7.13 20.18
CA GLU A 180 3.04 6.89 20.63
C GLU A 180 4.05 7.90 20.06
N ILE A 181 3.85 8.46 18.85
CA ILE A 181 4.66 9.59 18.36
C ILE A 181 4.44 10.84 19.23
N ARG A 182 3.18 11.14 19.59
CA ARG A 182 2.84 12.21 20.53
C ARG A 182 3.51 11.99 21.89
N LEU A 183 3.52 10.75 22.39
CA LEU A 183 4.13 10.37 23.66
C LEU A 183 5.65 10.63 23.70
N VAL A 184 6.39 10.42 22.59
CA VAL A 184 7.81 10.79 22.51
C VAL A 184 8.01 12.27 22.81
N PHE A 185 7.24 13.14 22.14
CA PHE A 185 7.42 14.59 22.27
C PHE A 185 6.78 15.16 23.54
N SER A 186 5.66 14.62 24.02
CA SER A 186 5.04 15.08 25.26
C SER A 186 5.88 14.71 26.49
N ASN A 187 6.47 13.51 26.53
CA ASN A 187 7.46 13.13 27.56
C ASN A 187 8.66 14.08 27.57
N ALA A 188 9.16 14.46 26.39
CA ALA A 188 10.26 15.40 26.25
C ALA A 188 9.89 16.80 26.77
N CYS A 189 8.73 17.34 26.38
CA CYS A 189 8.24 18.62 26.87
C CYS A 189 7.82 18.62 28.35
N LEU A 190 7.50 17.46 28.93
CA LEU A 190 7.18 17.29 30.34
C LEU A 190 8.45 17.27 31.21
N PHE A 191 9.50 16.57 30.78
CA PHE A 191 10.75 16.47 31.54
C PHE A 191 11.65 17.71 31.39
N ASN A 192 11.66 18.32 30.20
CA ASN A 192 12.50 19.48 29.89
C ASN A 192 11.66 20.77 29.99
N PRO A 193 12.11 21.82 30.70
CA PRO A 193 11.36 23.08 30.77
C PRO A 193 11.39 23.83 29.43
N PRO A 194 10.41 24.72 29.16
CA PRO A 194 10.43 25.62 28.01
C PRO A 194 11.74 26.41 27.91
N GLY A 195 12.23 26.63 26.69
CA GLY A 195 13.54 27.21 26.41
C GLY A 195 14.71 26.21 26.48
N HIS A 196 14.52 25.00 27.02
CA HIS A 196 15.53 23.94 26.90
C HIS A 196 15.55 23.38 25.47
N ILE A 197 16.75 23.13 24.93
CA ILE A 197 16.92 22.72 23.52
C ILE A 197 16.10 21.48 23.14
N VAL A 198 15.94 20.52 24.05
CA VAL A 198 15.13 19.31 23.83
C VAL A 198 13.62 19.62 23.85
N HIS A 199 13.17 20.57 24.68
CA HIS A 199 11.77 21.02 24.71
C HIS A 199 11.40 21.72 23.39
N GLU A 200 12.21 22.68 22.95
CA GLU A 200 11.97 23.42 21.70
C GLU A 200 12.02 22.48 20.47
N SER A 201 12.93 21.52 20.49
CA SER A 201 13.03 20.47 19.46
C SER A 201 11.78 19.58 19.42
N ALA A 202 11.28 19.15 20.58
CA ALA A 202 10.07 18.32 20.68
C ALA A 202 8.81 19.10 20.28
N ALA A 203 8.66 20.35 20.74
CA ALA A 203 7.53 21.21 20.39
C ALA A 203 7.47 21.53 18.88
N LEU A 204 8.62 21.77 18.25
CA LEU A 204 8.73 21.95 16.80
C LEU A 204 8.32 20.67 16.04
N LEU A 205 8.86 19.51 16.44
CA LEU A 205 8.58 18.23 15.77
C LEU A 205 7.13 17.78 15.92
N LEU A 206 6.54 17.95 17.11
CA LEU A 206 5.13 17.66 17.36
C LEU A 206 4.22 18.55 16.48
N LYS A 207 4.54 19.84 16.37
CA LYS A 207 3.79 20.77 15.50
C LYS A 207 3.88 20.41 14.02
N GLU A 208 5.06 20.00 13.54
CA GLU A 208 5.20 19.48 12.17
C GLU A 208 4.50 18.14 11.97
N PHE A 209 4.54 17.25 12.97
CA PHE A 209 3.87 15.96 12.95
C PHE A 209 2.36 16.11 12.81
N GLU A 210 1.68 16.88 13.67
CA GLU A 210 0.23 17.09 13.58
C GLU A 210 -0.18 17.70 12.23
N ALA A 211 0.63 18.64 11.70
CA ALA A 211 0.38 19.24 10.41
C ALA A 211 0.48 18.25 9.23
N ASP A 212 1.35 17.23 9.31
CA ASP A 212 1.42 16.16 8.31
C ASP A 212 0.39 15.04 8.57
N TYR A 213 0.08 14.75 9.84
CA TYR A 213 -0.92 13.76 10.22
C TYR A 213 -2.35 14.18 9.87
N ALA A 214 -2.68 15.48 10.00
CA ALA A 214 -3.93 16.04 9.49
C ALA A 214 -4.08 15.89 7.96
N LYS A 215 -3.00 16.07 7.19
CA LYS A 215 -2.99 15.83 5.73
C LYS A 215 -3.20 14.34 5.41
N TYR A 216 -2.63 13.46 6.23
CA TYR A 216 -2.84 12.01 6.12
C TYR A 216 -4.32 11.66 6.37
N LYS A 217 -4.94 12.12 7.47
CA LYS A 217 -6.36 11.90 7.78
C LYS A 217 -7.28 12.38 6.66
N ALA A 218 -7.13 13.65 6.25
CA ALA A 218 -7.92 14.23 5.17
C ALA A 218 -7.75 13.47 3.84
N LYS A 219 -6.56 12.91 3.55
CA LYS A 219 -6.33 12.05 2.38
C LYS A 219 -7.05 10.70 2.51
N THR A 220 -7.02 10.05 3.69
CA THR A 220 -7.73 8.79 3.91
C THR A 220 -9.25 8.97 3.89
N GLU A 221 -9.76 10.06 4.45
CA GLU A 221 -11.19 10.44 4.41
C GLU A 221 -11.64 10.73 2.97
N ALA A 222 -10.87 11.51 2.21
CA ALA A 222 -11.17 11.78 0.80
C ALA A 222 -11.09 10.52 -0.08
N MET A 223 -10.22 9.55 0.26
CA MET A 223 -10.16 8.25 -0.41
C MET A 223 -11.38 7.38 -0.08
N ALA A 224 -11.77 7.29 1.20
CA ALA A 224 -12.98 6.60 1.63
C ALA A 224 -14.22 7.21 0.96
N LYS A 225 -14.38 8.54 1.00
CA LYS A 225 -15.50 9.23 0.36
C LYS A 225 -15.58 8.94 -1.15
N ARG A 226 -14.46 9.01 -1.89
CA ARG A 226 -14.43 8.68 -3.33
C ARG A 226 -14.86 7.24 -3.62
N ARG A 227 -14.45 6.30 -2.76
CA ARG A 227 -14.81 4.89 -2.83
C ARG A 227 -16.29 4.68 -2.53
N ASP A 228 -16.85 5.41 -1.57
CA ASP A 228 -18.25 5.34 -1.22
C ASP A 228 -19.15 5.99 -2.32
N GLU A 229 -18.68 7.10 -2.93
CA GLU A 229 -19.29 7.74 -4.11
C GLU A 229 -19.13 6.95 -5.42
N HIS A 230 -18.16 6.03 -5.50
CA HIS A 230 -17.87 5.28 -6.73
C HIS A 230 -19.05 4.39 -7.15
N SER A 231 -19.48 4.56 -8.40
CA SER A 231 -20.47 3.74 -9.09
C SER A 231 -19.89 3.29 -10.44
N CYS A 232 -19.90 1.99 -10.70
CA CYS A 232 -19.36 1.37 -11.91
C CYS A 232 -20.34 0.29 -12.39
N PRO A 233 -20.62 0.17 -13.71
CA PRO A 233 -21.53 -0.85 -14.24
C PRO A 233 -21.03 -2.29 -14.04
N PHE A 234 -19.75 -2.49 -13.70
CA PHE A 234 -19.17 -3.81 -13.48
C PHE A 234 -19.20 -4.26 -12.01
N CYS A 235 -18.93 -3.38 -11.05
CA CYS A 235 -18.81 -3.78 -9.64
C CYS A 235 -20.15 -4.09 -8.95
N LEU A 236 -21.29 -3.63 -9.49
CA LEU A 236 -22.63 -3.90 -8.95
C LEU A 236 -22.83 -3.53 -7.45
N ASN A 237 -22.01 -2.61 -6.92
CA ASN A 237 -21.87 -2.26 -5.50
C ASN A 237 -21.23 -3.33 -4.59
N ASN A 238 -20.61 -4.37 -5.15
CA ASN A 238 -19.72 -5.23 -4.39
C ASN A 238 -18.56 -4.41 -3.79
N VAL A 239 -18.19 -4.76 -2.57
CA VAL A 239 -16.98 -4.28 -1.88
C VAL A 239 -16.19 -5.47 -1.38
N CYS A 240 -14.88 -5.42 -1.48
CA CYS A 240 -14.04 -6.37 -0.76
C CYS A 240 -14.15 -6.12 0.74
N GLY A 241 -14.80 -6.99 1.52
CA GLY A 241 -15.00 -6.88 2.98
C GLY A 241 -13.74 -6.90 3.85
N ILE A 242 -12.56 -6.62 3.28
CA ILE A 242 -11.25 -6.53 3.95
C ILE A 242 -10.64 -5.14 3.78
N CYS A 243 -10.56 -4.63 2.54
CA CYS A 243 -10.08 -3.27 2.23
C CYS A 243 -11.20 -2.27 1.96
N HIS A 244 -12.45 -2.75 1.89
CA HIS A 244 -13.67 -2.06 1.45
C HIS A 244 -13.61 -1.50 0.02
N GLU A 245 -12.61 -1.89 -0.77
CA GLU A 245 -12.41 -1.42 -2.15
C GLU A 245 -13.50 -1.93 -3.09
N LYS A 246 -14.01 -1.07 -3.98
CA LYS A 246 -15.11 -1.39 -4.93
C LYS A 246 -14.64 -1.84 -6.31
N CYS A 247 -13.48 -1.35 -6.75
CA CYS A 247 -12.85 -1.73 -8.02
C CYS A 247 -11.34 -1.73 -7.79
N ILE A 248 -10.63 -2.78 -8.24
CA ILE A 248 -9.19 -2.67 -8.40
C ILE A 248 -8.94 -1.87 -9.68
N ASN A 249 -8.33 -0.70 -9.57
CA ASN A 249 -7.76 -0.01 -10.72
C ASN A 249 -6.50 -0.75 -11.18
N PHE A 250 -6.68 -1.78 -12.01
CA PHE A 250 -5.57 -2.34 -12.77
C PHE A 250 -5.03 -1.26 -13.70
N GLU A 251 -3.70 -1.09 -13.75
CA GLU A 251 -3.12 -0.27 -14.82
C GLU A 251 -3.45 -0.96 -16.16
N PRO A 252 -4.21 -0.30 -17.06
CA PRO A 252 -4.78 -0.97 -18.21
C PRO A 252 -3.68 -1.55 -19.11
N PRO A 253 -3.82 -2.79 -19.59
CA PRO A 253 -2.79 -3.49 -20.35
C PRO A 253 -2.37 -2.62 -21.55
N PHE A 254 -1.07 -2.37 -21.66
CA PHE A 254 -0.57 -1.33 -22.53
C PHE A 254 -0.74 -1.73 -24.01
N VAL A 255 -1.67 -1.06 -24.69
CA VAL A 255 -1.96 -1.36 -26.09
C VAL A 255 -0.75 -1.00 -26.96
N MET A 256 -0.21 -1.98 -27.68
CA MET A 256 0.88 -1.80 -28.64
C MET A 256 0.32 -1.68 -30.05
N CYS A 257 0.84 -0.73 -30.84
CA CYS A 257 0.40 -0.51 -32.21
C CYS A 257 0.95 -1.58 -33.15
N SER A 258 0.08 -2.41 -33.72
CA SER A 258 0.33 -3.39 -34.80
C SER A 258 0.72 -2.75 -36.15
N GLY A 259 0.80 -1.42 -36.22
CA GLY A 259 1.31 -0.67 -37.38
C GLY A 259 2.83 -0.48 -37.36
N ALA A 260 3.37 0.07 -38.45
CA ALA A 260 4.81 0.22 -38.68
C ALA A 260 5.60 0.89 -37.54
N CYS A 261 4.98 1.77 -36.74
CA CYS A 261 5.68 2.44 -35.63
C CYS A 261 5.98 1.52 -34.43
N ARG A 262 5.23 0.42 -34.24
CA ARG A 262 5.32 -0.51 -33.10
C ARG A 262 5.33 0.15 -31.71
N GLN A 263 4.80 1.37 -31.59
CA GLN A 263 4.80 2.14 -30.34
C GLN A 263 3.61 1.79 -29.44
N ARG A 264 3.79 2.01 -28.13
CA ARG A 264 2.68 2.04 -27.16
C ARG A 264 1.68 3.14 -27.55
N ILE A 265 0.40 2.79 -27.64
CA ILE A 265 -0.68 3.75 -27.85
C ILE A 265 -0.87 4.53 -26.54
N LYS A 266 -0.91 5.86 -26.62
CA LYS A 266 -1.02 6.72 -25.43
C LYS A 266 -2.42 6.61 -24.80
N ARG A 267 -2.47 6.71 -23.47
CA ARG A 267 -3.69 6.95 -22.68
C ARG A 267 -4.51 8.08 -23.29
N HIS A 268 -5.83 7.94 -23.27
CA HIS A 268 -6.85 8.80 -23.90
C HIS A 268 -6.78 8.98 -25.43
N ALA A 269 -5.82 8.36 -26.14
CA ALA A 269 -5.73 8.48 -27.60
C ALA A 269 -6.85 7.70 -28.30
N VAL A 270 -7.26 8.21 -29.47
CA VAL A 270 -8.08 7.43 -30.42
C VAL A 270 -7.20 6.39 -31.09
N TYR A 271 -7.72 5.17 -31.18
CA TYR A 271 -7.12 4.04 -31.88
C TYR A 271 -8.20 3.25 -32.63
N TYR A 272 -7.77 2.28 -33.44
CA TYR A 272 -8.62 1.41 -34.23
C TYR A 272 -8.25 -0.04 -33.91
N LYS A 273 -9.22 -0.92 -33.73
CA LYS A 273 -8.97 -2.35 -33.45
C LYS A 273 -9.82 -3.29 -34.29
N THR A 274 -9.38 -4.53 -34.39
CA THR A 274 -10.21 -5.64 -34.87
C THR A 274 -11.35 -5.96 -33.89
N LEU A 275 -12.38 -6.64 -34.38
CA LEU A 275 -13.57 -7.01 -33.58
C LEU A 275 -13.21 -7.96 -32.42
N ASP A 276 -12.28 -8.87 -32.65
CA ASP A 276 -11.71 -9.81 -31.67
C ASP A 276 -10.77 -9.15 -30.64
N GLY A 277 -10.37 -7.89 -30.86
CA GLY A 277 -9.38 -7.20 -30.03
C GLY A 277 -7.95 -7.72 -30.14
N GLN A 278 -7.58 -8.55 -31.11
CA GLN A 278 -6.17 -8.99 -31.28
C GLN A 278 -5.27 -7.87 -31.81
N TYR A 279 -5.71 -7.10 -32.81
CA TYR A 279 -4.90 -6.11 -33.52
C TYR A 279 -5.34 -4.67 -33.26
N HIS A 280 -4.36 -3.76 -33.19
CA HIS A 280 -4.54 -2.39 -32.70
C HIS A 280 -3.70 -1.38 -33.50
N TRP A 281 -4.27 -0.26 -33.92
CA TRP A 281 -3.54 0.80 -34.64
C TRP A 281 -3.84 2.19 -34.08
N CYS A 282 -2.79 2.96 -33.77
CA CYS A 282 -2.95 4.38 -33.46
C CYS A 282 -3.37 5.17 -34.72
N SER A 283 -4.03 6.31 -34.56
CA SER A 283 -4.55 7.11 -35.70
C SER A 283 -3.52 7.39 -36.80
N LYS A 284 -2.24 7.61 -36.46
CA LYS A 284 -1.16 7.85 -37.44
C LYS A 284 -0.83 6.61 -38.29
N CYS A 285 -0.89 5.40 -37.71
CA CYS A 285 -0.72 4.18 -38.48
C CYS A 285 -1.99 3.82 -39.25
N PHE A 286 -3.17 4.04 -38.65
CA PHE A 286 -4.45 3.80 -39.31
C PHE A 286 -4.58 4.60 -40.61
N THR A 287 -4.21 5.89 -40.64
CA THR A 287 -4.22 6.67 -41.90
C THR A 287 -3.42 5.99 -43.01
N SER A 288 -2.22 5.47 -42.68
CA SER A 288 -1.32 4.79 -43.61
C SER A 288 -1.70 3.35 -43.98
N LEU A 289 -2.74 2.76 -43.38
CA LEU A 289 -3.15 1.39 -43.71
C LEU A 289 -3.73 1.27 -45.14
N PRO A 290 -3.47 0.16 -45.87
CA PRO A 290 -4.12 -0.14 -47.14
C PRO A 290 -5.64 -0.34 -46.99
N LYS A 291 -6.39 -0.31 -48.10
CA LYS A 291 -7.86 -0.49 -48.10
C LYS A 291 -8.28 -1.88 -47.60
N MET A 292 -7.49 -2.90 -47.92
CA MET A 292 -7.63 -4.30 -47.50
C MET A 292 -6.44 -4.68 -46.63
N LEU A 293 -6.70 -5.38 -45.53
CA LEU A 293 -5.72 -5.80 -44.53
C LEU A 293 -5.69 -7.33 -44.47
N THR A 294 -4.53 -7.94 -44.66
CA THR A 294 -4.31 -9.37 -44.38
C THR A 294 -3.71 -9.49 -42.98
N LEU A 295 -4.35 -10.28 -42.12
CA LEU A 295 -4.02 -10.45 -40.70
C LEU A 295 -3.91 -11.94 -40.35
N LYS A 296 -3.12 -12.27 -39.32
CA LYS A 296 -2.88 -13.65 -38.88
C LYS A 296 -3.72 -13.94 -37.65
N VAL A 297 -4.50 -15.02 -37.66
CA VAL A 297 -5.15 -15.48 -36.44
C VAL A 297 -4.08 -16.10 -35.53
N ALA A 298 -3.93 -15.60 -34.31
CA ALA A 298 -3.21 -16.34 -33.28
C ALA A 298 -4.08 -17.53 -32.86
N PRO A 299 -3.57 -18.78 -32.86
CA PRO A 299 -4.37 -19.94 -32.46
C PRO A 299 -4.83 -19.76 -31.01
N ALA A 300 -6.12 -20.01 -30.76
CA ALA A 300 -6.64 -20.06 -29.40
C ALA A 300 -5.92 -21.18 -28.62
N SER A 301 -5.52 -20.90 -27.38
CA SER A 301 -4.75 -21.83 -26.57
C SER A 301 -5.63 -22.96 -26.02
N THR A 302 -5.78 -24.04 -26.80
CA THR A 302 -6.39 -25.31 -26.37
C THR A 302 -5.41 -26.45 -26.60
N ASP A 303 -4.75 -26.85 -25.50
CA ASP A 303 -4.03 -28.10 -25.25
C ASP A 303 -2.86 -28.52 -26.16
N GLN A 304 -1.94 -29.30 -25.55
CA GLN A 304 -0.74 -29.82 -26.19
C GLN A 304 -1.01 -31.20 -26.78
N ASP A 305 -1.20 -31.29 -28.10
CA ASP A 305 -0.48 -32.31 -28.90
C ASP A 305 -0.44 -31.96 -30.40
N SER A 306 0.48 -32.60 -31.12
CA SER A 306 0.65 -32.63 -32.58
C SER A 306 1.11 -31.34 -33.31
N THR A 307 2.35 -31.41 -33.79
CA THR A 307 2.89 -30.93 -35.09
C THR A 307 2.26 -29.71 -35.78
N THR A 308 3.02 -28.61 -35.80
CA THR A 308 2.89 -27.40 -36.65
C THR A 308 1.55 -26.62 -36.58
N PRO A 309 1.50 -25.44 -35.94
CA PRO A 309 0.31 -24.59 -35.96
C PRO A 309 0.08 -23.99 -37.35
N ALA A 310 -1.03 -24.37 -38.00
CA ALA A 310 -1.48 -23.77 -39.25
C ALA A 310 -1.90 -22.31 -39.02
N VAL A 311 -1.05 -21.36 -39.42
CA VAL A 311 -1.33 -19.93 -39.33
C VAL A 311 -2.37 -19.54 -40.38
N THR A 312 -3.64 -19.48 -39.98
CA THR A 312 -4.72 -18.96 -40.82
C THR A 312 -4.58 -17.45 -41.01
N GLU A 313 -4.36 -17.02 -42.25
CA GLU A 313 -4.46 -15.63 -42.65
C GLU A 313 -5.90 -15.31 -43.09
N TYR A 314 -6.41 -14.14 -42.69
CA TYR A 314 -7.71 -13.62 -43.12
C TYR A 314 -7.58 -12.20 -43.64
N THR A 315 -8.45 -11.82 -44.57
CA THR A 315 -8.44 -10.51 -45.22
C THR A 315 -9.69 -9.72 -44.85
N MET A 316 -9.54 -8.49 -44.35
CA MET A 316 -10.65 -7.62 -43.95
C MET A 316 -10.49 -6.17 -44.47
N PRO A 317 -11.58 -5.43 -44.72
CA PRO A 317 -11.49 -4.04 -45.12
C PRO A 317 -11.11 -3.14 -43.93
N LYS A 318 -10.28 -2.13 -44.19
CA LYS A 318 -9.86 -1.09 -43.22
C LYS A 318 -11.04 -0.40 -42.51
N LEU A 319 -12.18 -0.30 -43.17
CA LEU A 319 -13.40 0.32 -42.63
C LEU A 319 -14.15 -0.58 -41.62
N ALA A 320 -13.82 -1.87 -41.52
CA ALA A 320 -14.35 -2.77 -40.49
C ALA A 320 -13.56 -2.72 -39.16
N LEU A 321 -12.53 -1.87 -39.05
CA LEU A 321 -11.83 -1.64 -37.79
C LEU A 321 -12.64 -0.71 -36.88
N LEU A 322 -12.90 -1.17 -35.65
CA LEU A 322 -13.64 -0.42 -34.64
C LEU A 322 -12.80 0.74 -34.11
N LYS A 323 -13.30 1.96 -34.28
CA LYS A 323 -12.72 3.18 -33.70
C LYS A 323 -13.02 3.22 -32.20
N ALA A 324 -11.98 3.28 -31.37
CA ALA A 324 -12.07 3.30 -29.91
C ALA A 324 -11.21 4.43 -29.33
N LYS A 325 -11.43 4.75 -28.04
CA LYS A 325 -10.57 5.63 -27.24
C LYS A 325 -9.94 4.78 -26.14
N PHE A 326 -8.63 4.85 -25.96
CA PHE A 326 -7.97 4.10 -24.90
C PHE A 326 -8.23 4.82 -23.57
N MET A 327 -9.09 4.25 -22.73
CA MET A 327 -9.50 4.80 -21.44
C MET A 327 -8.60 4.23 -20.34
N ASP A 328 -8.46 4.96 -19.23
CA ASP A 328 -7.45 4.65 -18.21
C ASP A 328 -7.90 3.60 -17.19
N GLU A 329 -9.15 3.16 -17.30
CA GLU A 329 -9.82 2.27 -16.35
C GLU A 329 -10.14 0.94 -17.04
N LEU A 330 -9.27 -0.05 -16.82
CA LEU A 330 -9.71 -1.44 -16.87
C LEU A 330 -10.08 -1.84 -15.43
N THR A 331 -11.31 -1.53 -15.05
CA THR A 331 -11.88 -2.00 -13.79
C THR A 331 -12.44 -3.39 -13.98
N GLU A 332 -11.66 -4.41 -13.60
CA GLU A 332 -12.28 -5.71 -13.32
C GLU A 332 -13.12 -5.57 -12.03
N PRO A 333 -14.31 -6.18 -11.98
CA PRO A 333 -15.12 -6.19 -10.77
C PRO A 333 -14.45 -7.00 -9.65
N TRP A 334 -14.80 -6.68 -8.41
CA TRP A 334 -14.75 -7.64 -7.30
C TRP A 334 -16.01 -8.51 -7.34
#